data_AF-A0A9P6HLW1-F1
#
_entry.id   AF-A0A9P6HLW1-F1
#
_cell.length_a   1.000
_cell.length_b   1.000
_cell.length_c   1.000
_cell.angle_alpha   90.00
_cell.angle_beta   90.00
_cell.angle_gamma   90.00
#
_symmetry.space_group_name_H-M   'P 1'
#
loop_
_entity.id
_entity.type
_entity.pdbx_description
1 polymer ?
#
loop_
_entity_poly.entity_id
_entity_poly.type
_entity_poly.pdbx_seq_one_letter_code
_entity_poly.pdbx_strand_id
1 'polypeptide(L)'
;KCLHILQKICGSKQILPSTYEVSGQLSLDSIRTIAFGGFCDAYSGTLDQEKVCIKRLRISLTGDQALVKQSLCKEAVVWKHLDHPNIVPFRGVTFDPLQLVSEWIPGGELKEHILRGNTHPNLINLLLGVANGLGYLHSRNVIHGDLKGANILVDAAGNPRIGDFGLATIARDSNSLSSTGDHRGTTPRFTAPEILKDIARHSKESDIFAFGMVVIEV
;
A
#
# COMPACT_ATOMS: atom_id res chain seq x y z
N LYS A 1 3.30 -18.29 -7.86
CA LYS A 1 4.59 -18.45 -8.58
C LYS A 1 4.79 -17.40 -9.69
N CYS A 2 3.87 -17.24 -10.65
CA CYS A 2 4.02 -16.24 -11.74
C CYS A 2 4.09 -14.78 -11.26
N LEU A 3 3.22 -14.36 -10.32
CA LEU A 3 3.21 -12.99 -9.80
C LEU A 3 4.53 -12.57 -9.13
N HIS A 4 5.16 -13.49 -8.38
CA HIS A 4 6.46 -13.25 -7.77
C HIS A 4 7.57 -13.03 -8.81
N ILE A 5 7.57 -13.84 -9.88
CA ILE A 5 8.54 -13.70 -10.97
C ILE A 5 8.33 -12.36 -11.67
N LEU A 6 7.08 -11.99 -11.98
CA LEU A 6 6.74 -10.71 -12.58
C LEU A 6 7.22 -9.54 -11.71
N GLN A 7 6.91 -9.57 -10.40
CA GLN A 7 7.35 -8.54 -9.45
C GLN A 7 8.88 -8.40 -9.42
N LYS A 8 9.60 -9.51 -9.43
CA LYS A 8 11.08 -9.52 -9.44
C LYS A 8 11.65 -8.96 -10.74
N ILE A 9 11.09 -9.34 -11.90
CA ILE A 9 11.54 -8.83 -13.20
C ILE A 9 11.27 -7.33 -13.28
N CYS A 10 10.03 -6.90 -13.02
CA CYS A 10 9.65 -5.49 -13.06
C CYS A 10 10.46 -4.64 -12.10
N GLY A 11 10.67 -5.10 -10.86
CA GLY A 11 11.49 -4.38 -9.88
C GLY A 11 12.97 -4.33 -10.26
N SER A 12 13.57 -5.44 -10.73
CA SER A 12 15.01 -5.47 -11.08
C SER A 12 15.33 -4.71 -12.36
N LYS A 13 14.42 -4.73 -13.33
CA LYS A 13 14.57 -4.04 -14.62
C LYS A 13 13.96 -2.65 -14.63
N GLN A 14 13.21 -2.28 -13.59
CA GLN A 14 12.50 -0.99 -13.48
C GLN A 14 11.57 -0.71 -14.67
N ILE A 15 10.93 -1.78 -15.17
CA ILE A 15 9.97 -1.75 -16.28
C ILE A 15 8.63 -2.34 -15.82
N LEU A 16 7.52 -1.82 -16.31
CA LEU A 16 6.19 -2.36 -16.09
C LEU A 16 5.55 -2.71 -17.44
N PRO A 17 4.63 -3.68 -17.50
CA PRO A 17 3.85 -3.93 -18.71
C PRO A 17 3.10 -2.67 -19.13
N SER A 18 3.06 -2.36 -20.43
CA SER A 18 2.30 -1.21 -20.95
C SER A 18 0.81 -1.28 -20.62
N THR A 19 0.27 -2.48 -20.39
CA THR A 19 -1.12 -2.69 -19.93
C THR A 19 -1.39 -2.12 -18.53
N TYR A 20 -0.37 -1.67 -17.81
CA TYR A 20 -0.52 -0.99 -16.52
C TYR A 20 -0.72 0.51 -16.69
N GLU A 21 -0.45 1.06 -17.88
CA GLU A 21 -0.59 2.48 -18.14
C GLU A 21 -2.05 2.90 -17.94
N VAL A 22 -2.26 3.99 -17.21
CA VAL A 22 -3.57 4.63 -17.20
C VAL A 22 -3.82 5.26 -18.56
N SER A 23 -4.97 4.97 -19.15
CA SER A 23 -5.48 5.72 -20.30
C SER A 23 -6.20 6.96 -19.79
N GLY A 24 -6.08 8.08 -20.50
CA GLY A 24 -6.77 9.32 -20.16
C GLY A 24 -5.83 10.47 -19.76
N GLN A 25 -6.43 11.62 -19.47
CA GLN A 25 -5.72 12.83 -19.07
C GLN A 25 -5.60 12.89 -17.54
N LEU A 26 -4.38 12.70 -17.04
CA LEU A 26 -4.04 12.86 -15.63
C LEU A 26 -3.65 14.32 -15.33
N SER A 27 -4.28 14.94 -14.33
CA SER A 27 -3.91 16.28 -13.85
C SER A 27 -3.82 16.33 -12.33
N LEU A 28 -2.96 17.20 -11.79
CA LEU A 28 -2.91 17.49 -10.35
C LEU A 28 -3.88 18.61 -10.02
N ASP A 29 -4.54 18.53 -8.86
CA ASP A 29 -5.32 19.67 -8.37
C ASP A 29 -4.43 20.77 -7.79
N SER A 30 -3.29 20.38 -7.20
CA SER A 30 -2.36 21.28 -6.53
C SER A 30 -0.95 20.69 -6.50
N ILE A 31 0.05 21.56 -6.34
CA ILE A 31 1.43 21.16 -6.02
C ILE A 31 1.59 20.74 -4.56
N ARG A 32 0.60 21.02 -3.70
CA ARG A 32 0.63 20.65 -2.29
C ARG A 32 0.37 19.15 -2.14
N THR A 33 1.24 18.49 -1.40
CA THR A 33 1.09 17.08 -1.04
C THR A 33 -0.06 16.91 -0.04
N ILE A 34 -0.81 15.81 -0.17
CA ILE A 34 -1.86 15.45 0.79
C ILE A 34 -1.34 14.57 1.93
N ALA A 35 -0.27 13.82 1.66
CA ALA A 35 0.43 13.00 2.63
C ALA A 35 1.90 12.86 2.26
N PHE A 36 2.75 12.77 3.27
CA PHE A 36 4.19 12.55 3.13
C PHE A 36 4.50 11.10 3.46
N GLY A 37 5.06 10.37 2.50
CA GLY A 37 5.69 9.07 2.74
C GLY A 37 7.19 9.22 2.98
N GLY A 38 7.85 8.08 3.22
CA GLY A 38 9.30 8.04 3.41
C GLY A 38 10.07 8.48 2.15
N PHE A 39 9.66 7.98 0.98
CA PHE A 39 10.33 8.24 -0.31
C PHE A 39 9.39 8.77 -1.40
N CYS A 40 8.09 8.72 -1.15
CA CYS A 40 7.06 9.14 -2.09
C CYS A 40 6.09 10.09 -1.40
N ASP A 41 5.55 11.03 -2.18
CA ASP A 41 4.50 11.93 -1.75
C ASP A 41 3.20 11.59 -2.46
N ALA A 42 2.10 11.69 -1.73
CA ALA A 42 0.77 11.55 -2.31
C ALA A 42 0.24 12.94 -2.68
N TYR A 43 -0.47 12.98 -3.81
CA TYR A 43 -1.14 14.16 -4.34
C TYR A 43 -2.58 13.81 -4.72
N SER A 44 -3.47 14.79 -4.66
CA SER A 44 -4.79 14.65 -5.26
C SER A 44 -4.75 15.12 -6.72
N GLY A 45 -5.57 14.49 -7.55
CA GLY A 45 -5.73 14.90 -8.94
C GLY A 45 -6.99 14.36 -9.58
N THR A 46 -7.06 14.48 -10.91
CA THR A 46 -8.13 13.89 -11.71
C THR A 46 -7.57 13.06 -12.86
N LEU A 47 -8.25 11.97 -13.19
CA LEU A 47 -8.06 11.16 -14.39
C LEU A 47 -9.39 11.18 -15.15
N ASP A 48 -9.44 11.82 -16.32
CA ASP A 48 -10.67 12.00 -17.10
C ASP A 48 -11.86 12.51 -16.24
N GLN A 49 -11.60 13.52 -15.40
CA GLN A 49 -12.53 14.15 -14.44
C GLN A 49 -12.83 13.33 -13.18
N GLU A 50 -12.44 12.06 -13.10
CA GLU A 50 -12.59 11.28 -11.88
C GLU A 50 -11.49 11.60 -10.86
N LYS A 51 -11.88 11.78 -9.61
CA LYS A 51 -10.92 12.07 -8.53
C LYS A 51 -10.01 10.88 -8.26
N VAL A 52 -8.71 11.13 -8.19
CA VAL A 52 -7.68 10.10 -7.95
C VAL A 52 -6.66 10.53 -6.90
N CYS A 53 -6.00 9.54 -6.31
CA CYS A 53 -4.77 9.72 -5.56
C CYS A 53 -3.56 9.35 -6.44
N ILE A 54 -2.53 10.18 -6.40
CA ILE A 54 -1.34 10.05 -7.24
C ILE A 54 -0.12 10.03 -6.33
N LYS A 55 0.56 8.88 -6.25
CA LYS A 55 1.78 8.70 -5.47
C LYS A 55 2.99 8.86 -6.38
N ARG A 56 3.87 9.81 -6.05
CA ARG A 56 5.06 10.19 -6.85
C ARG A 56 6.33 10.09 -6.03
N LEU A 57 7.43 9.75 -6.67
CA LEU A 57 8.77 9.77 -6.07
C LEU A 57 9.19 11.21 -5.74
N ARG A 58 9.72 11.44 -4.53
CA ARG A 58 10.24 12.76 -4.15
C ARG A 58 11.64 12.97 -4.74
N ILE A 59 11.71 13.74 -5.84
CA ILE A 59 12.93 13.93 -6.66
C ILE A 59 14.11 14.57 -5.88
N SER A 60 13.82 15.33 -4.82
CA SER A 60 14.77 16.25 -4.16
C SER A 60 15.66 15.64 -3.06
N LEU A 61 15.47 14.38 -2.63
CA LEU A 61 16.09 13.90 -1.36
C LEU A 61 16.85 12.57 -1.41
N THR A 62 16.90 11.85 -2.54
CA THR A 62 17.43 10.46 -2.53
C THR A 62 18.73 10.30 -3.32
N GLY A 63 19.76 9.76 -2.66
CA GLY A 63 21.03 9.35 -3.28
C GLY A 63 20.93 8.10 -4.18
N ASP A 64 19.74 7.47 -4.29
CA ASP A 64 19.54 6.32 -5.18
C ASP A 64 18.09 6.26 -5.73
N GLN A 65 17.82 7.08 -6.77
CA GLN A 65 16.53 7.09 -7.48
C GLN A 65 16.17 5.72 -8.09
N ALA A 66 17.18 4.90 -8.43
CA ALA A 66 16.99 3.59 -9.02
C ALA A 66 16.37 2.60 -8.02
N LEU A 67 16.79 2.62 -6.76
CA LEU A 67 16.18 1.80 -5.70
C LEU A 67 14.72 2.17 -5.45
N VAL A 68 14.38 3.46 -5.40
CA VAL A 68 13.00 3.88 -5.17
C VAL A 68 12.10 3.55 -6.38
N LYS A 69 12.60 3.75 -7.61
CA LYS A 69 11.90 3.32 -8.82
C LYS A 69 11.67 1.80 -8.83
N GLN A 70 12.67 1.01 -8.42
CA GLN A 70 12.52 -0.42 -8.24
C GLN A 70 11.38 -0.76 -7.25
N SER A 71 11.30 -0.08 -6.10
CA SER A 71 10.24 -0.32 -5.11
C SER A 71 8.86 0.04 -5.66
N LEU A 72 8.73 1.17 -6.37
CA LEU A 72 7.47 1.55 -7.04
C LEU A 72 7.03 0.54 -8.09
N CYS A 73 7.94 -0.03 -8.88
CA CYS A 73 7.60 -1.10 -9.81
C CYS A 73 7.11 -2.36 -9.09
N LYS A 74 7.74 -2.74 -7.96
CA LYS A 74 7.29 -3.89 -7.16
C LYS A 74 5.90 -3.66 -6.56
N GLU A 75 5.64 -2.44 -6.08
CA GLU A 75 4.35 -2.01 -5.53
C GLU A 75 3.26 -2.06 -6.61
N ALA A 76 3.51 -1.47 -7.79
CA ALA A 76 2.57 -1.49 -8.92
C ALA A 76 2.19 -2.91 -9.32
N VAL A 77 3.15 -3.85 -9.36
CA VAL A 77 2.87 -5.24 -9.72
C VAL A 77 1.99 -5.93 -8.71
N VAL A 78 2.24 -5.76 -7.41
CA VAL A 78 1.37 -6.35 -6.38
C VAL A 78 -0.02 -5.75 -6.49
N TRP A 79 -0.11 -4.42 -6.46
CA TRP A 79 -1.39 -3.72 -6.37
C TRP A 79 -2.29 -3.95 -7.58
N LYS A 80 -1.72 -4.01 -8.80
CA LYS A 80 -2.48 -4.31 -10.03
C LYS A 80 -3.14 -5.69 -10.05
N HIS A 81 -2.70 -6.61 -9.19
CA HIS A 81 -3.25 -7.97 -9.09
C HIS A 81 -4.14 -8.18 -7.87
N LEU A 82 -4.51 -7.10 -7.18
CA LEU A 82 -5.45 -7.11 -6.06
C LEU A 82 -6.78 -6.52 -6.52
N ASP A 83 -7.84 -7.24 -6.22
CA ASP A 83 -9.22 -6.85 -6.51
C ASP A 83 -10.12 -7.40 -5.40
N HIS A 84 -10.53 -6.52 -4.49
CA HIS A 84 -11.35 -6.85 -3.33
C HIS A 84 -11.99 -5.57 -2.74
N PRO A 85 -13.24 -5.62 -2.24
CA PRO A 85 -13.94 -4.45 -1.71
C PRO A 85 -13.24 -3.75 -0.53
N ASN A 86 -12.37 -4.45 0.22
CA ASN A 86 -11.59 -3.85 1.31
C ASN A 86 -10.15 -3.50 0.94
N ILE A 87 -9.83 -3.41 -0.35
CA ILE A 87 -8.55 -2.92 -0.88
C ILE A 87 -8.83 -1.63 -1.66
N VAL A 88 -7.95 -0.64 -1.55
CA VAL A 88 -8.04 0.58 -2.37
C VAL A 88 -7.88 0.19 -3.84
N PRO A 89 -8.82 0.53 -4.73
CA PRO A 89 -8.70 0.16 -6.14
C PRO A 89 -7.54 0.86 -6.84
N PHE A 90 -6.74 0.10 -7.58
CA PHE A 90 -5.62 0.60 -8.35
C PHE A 90 -6.01 0.85 -9.81
N ARG A 91 -5.80 2.08 -10.28
CA ARG A 91 -6.07 2.42 -11.69
C ARG A 91 -4.90 1.97 -12.57
N GLY A 92 -3.67 2.30 -12.18
CA GLY A 92 -2.49 1.97 -12.97
C GLY A 92 -1.32 2.90 -12.70
N VAL A 93 -0.47 3.07 -13.70
CA VAL A 93 0.72 3.93 -13.63
C VAL A 93 0.80 4.91 -14.78
N THR A 94 1.59 5.97 -14.60
CA THR A 94 2.21 6.72 -15.69
C THR A 94 3.67 6.28 -15.80
N PHE A 95 4.28 6.33 -16.99
CA PHE A 95 5.68 5.89 -17.16
C PHE A 95 6.72 7.00 -17.01
N ASP A 96 6.38 8.24 -17.39
CA ASP A 96 7.32 9.38 -17.37
C ASP A 96 6.62 10.67 -16.90
N PRO A 97 6.75 11.04 -15.61
CA PRO A 97 7.45 10.29 -14.57
C PRO A 97 6.66 9.04 -14.14
N LEU A 98 7.35 8.08 -13.50
CA LEU A 98 6.68 6.93 -12.88
C LEU A 98 5.82 7.39 -11.70
N GLN A 99 4.51 7.18 -11.81
CA GLN A 99 3.55 7.52 -10.76
C GLN A 99 2.55 6.38 -10.59
N LEU A 100 2.16 6.10 -9.35
CA LEU A 100 1.08 5.15 -9.04
C LEU A 100 -0.23 5.94 -8.93
N VAL A 101 -1.28 5.47 -9.59
CA VAL A 101 -2.61 6.11 -9.60
C VAL A 101 -3.64 5.16 -9.02
N SER A 102 -4.33 5.60 -7.97
CA SER A 102 -5.43 4.87 -7.34
C SER A 102 -6.69 5.70 -7.30
N GLU A 103 -7.82 5.04 -7.02
CA GLU A 103 -9.04 5.76 -6.71
C GLU A 103 -8.86 6.66 -5.48
N TRP A 104 -9.58 7.78 -5.49
CA TRP A 104 -9.67 8.67 -4.33
C TRP A 104 -10.65 8.10 -3.30
N ILE A 105 -10.19 7.94 -2.07
CA ILE A 105 -11.03 7.48 -0.96
C ILE A 105 -11.38 8.67 -0.05
N PRO A 106 -12.62 9.18 -0.07
CA PRO A 106 -12.94 10.51 0.46
C PRO A 106 -13.02 10.60 1.99
N GLY A 107 -13.25 9.49 2.69
CA GLY A 107 -13.31 9.49 4.15
C GLY A 107 -11.95 9.59 4.83
N GLY A 108 -10.84 9.54 4.06
CA GLY A 108 -9.47 9.68 4.56
C GLY A 108 -9.02 8.47 5.38
N GLU A 109 -7.94 8.67 6.14
CA GLU A 109 -7.34 7.65 7.01
C GLU A 109 -8.29 7.24 8.14
N LEU A 110 -8.27 5.95 8.50
CA LEU A 110 -9.14 5.33 9.51
C LEU A 110 -9.07 6.08 10.84
N LYS A 111 -7.87 6.39 11.30
CA LYS A 111 -7.63 7.11 12.56
C LYS A 111 -8.32 8.48 12.55
N GLU A 112 -8.09 9.26 11.50
CA GLU A 112 -8.68 10.60 11.37
C GLU A 112 -10.19 10.53 11.17
N HIS A 113 -10.69 9.50 10.49
CA HIS A 113 -12.12 9.25 10.32
C HIS A 113 -12.81 9.02 11.66
N ILE A 114 -12.22 8.21 12.55
CA ILE A 114 -12.75 7.92 13.89
C ILE A 114 -12.71 9.18 14.76
N LEU A 115 -11.58 9.91 14.77
CA LEU A 115 -11.40 11.11 15.59
C LEU A 115 -12.38 12.25 15.24
N ARG A 116 -12.86 12.32 13.99
CA ARG A 116 -13.86 13.33 13.56
C ARG A 116 -15.26 13.09 14.13
N GLY A 117 -15.50 12.00 14.85
CA GLY A 117 -16.74 11.78 15.58
C GLY A 117 -17.97 11.59 14.69
N ASN A 118 -17.78 11.17 13.43
CA ASN A 118 -18.90 10.75 12.58
C ASN A 118 -19.67 9.67 13.33
N THR A 119 -20.96 9.92 13.57
CA THR A 119 -21.85 9.13 14.44
C THR A 119 -21.66 7.62 14.23
N HIS A 120 -21.09 6.98 15.25
CA HIS A 120 -20.96 5.53 15.42
C HIS A 120 -20.67 4.75 14.13
N PRO A 121 -19.42 4.76 13.62
CA PRO A 121 -19.00 3.66 12.77
C PRO A 121 -19.20 2.42 13.63
N ASN A 122 -19.92 1.42 13.13
CA ASN A 122 -19.89 0.12 13.77
C ASN A 122 -18.44 -0.36 13.68
N LEU A 123 -17.66 -0.09 14.73
CA LEU A 123 -16.21 -0.30 14.75
C LEU A 123 -15.89 -1.77 14.46
N ILE A 124 -16.78 -2.66 14.89
CA ILE A 124 -16.72 -4.09 14.57
C ILE A 124 -16.80 -4.30 13.05
N ASN A 125 -17.69 -3.62 12.34
CA ASN A 125 -17.78 -3.71 10.87
C ASN A 125 -16.53 -3.15 10.17
N LEU A 126 -15.96 -2.04 10.67
CA LEU A 126 -14.70 -1.50 10.16
C LEU A 126 -13.57 -2.51 10.37
N LEU A 127 -13.39 -3.03 11.58
CA LEU A 127 -12.35 -4.01 11.88
C LEU A 127 -12.56 -5.32 11.12
N LEU A 128 -13.80 -5.75 10.94
CA LEU A 128 -14.15 -6.92 10.13
C LEU A 128 -13.80 -6.71 8.66
N GLY A 129 -14.08 -5.53 8.10
CA GLY A 129 -13.68 -5.19 6.73
C GLY A 129 -12.16 -5.18 6.55
N VAL A 130 -11.42 -4.64 7.53
CA VAL A 130 -9.94 -4.70 7.53
C VAL A 130 -9.47 -6.16 7.58
N ALA A 131 -10.04 -6.98 8.46
CA ALA A 131 -9.71 -8.40 8.56
C ALA A 131 -10.03 -9.16 7.26
N ASN A 132 -11.14 -8.87 6.60
CA ASN A 132 -11.50 -9.45 5.31
C ASN A 132 -10.50 -9.06 4.21
N GLY A 133 -10.12 -7.77 4.14
CA GLY A 133 -9.09 -7.30 3.23
C GLY A 133 -7.74 -7.98 3.47
N LEU A 134 -7.33 -8.11 4.73
CA LEU A 134 -6.09 -8.77 5.09
C LEU A 134 -6.12 -10.28 4.78
N GLY A 135 -7.23 -10.95 5.09
CA GLY A 135 -7.47 -12.34 4.75
C GLY A 135 -7.41 -12.58 3.24
N TYR A 136 -7.96 -11.65 2.44
CA TYR A 136 -7.82 -11.67 0.99
C TYR A 136 -6.35 -11.58 0.57
N LEU A 137 -5.57 -10.62 1.07
CA LEU A 137 -4.13 -10.52 0.76
C LEU A 137 -3.41 -11.84 1.07
N HIS A 138 -3.65 -12.40 2.26
CA HIS A 138 -3.02 -13.63 2.72
C HIS A 138 -3.42 -14.84 1.88
N SER A 139 -4.67 -14.91 1.39
CA SER A 139 -5.13 -15.94 0.45
C SER A 139 -4.41 -15.87 -0.91
N ARG A 140 -3.97 -14.67 -1.30
CA ARG A 140 -3.17 -14.40 -2.50
C ARG A 140 -1.66 -14.53 -2.26
N ASN A 141 -1.26 -14.97 -1.06
CA ASN A 141 0.12 -15.01 -0.59
C ASN A 141 0.82 -13.65 -0.63
N VAL A 142 0.07 -12.57 -0.44
CA VAL A 142 0.60 -11.21 -0.27
C VAL A 142 0.64 -10.91 1.21
N ILE A 143 1.81 -10.48 1.68
CA ILE A 143 2.04 -9.95 3.03
C ILE A 143 2.11 -8.43 2.89
N HIS A 144 1.36 -7.70 3.70
CA HIS A 144 1.31 -6.23 3.63
C HIS A 144 2.60 -5.60 4.15
N GLY A 145 3.09 -6.06 5.31
CA GLY A 145 4.36 -5.66 5.91
C GLY A 145 4.34 -4.34 6.70
N ASP A 146 3.41 -3.43 6.43
CA ASP A 146 3.25 -2.17 7.18
C ASP A 146 1.77 -1.81 7.39
N LEU A 147 0.97 -2.76 7.88
CA LEU A 147 -0.44 -2.49 8.17
C LEU A 147 -0.55 -1.57 9.40
N LYS A 148 -1.27 -0.46 9.28
CA LYS A 148 -1.50 0.54 10.34
C LYS A 148 -2.72 1.40 9.99
N GLY A 149 -3.29 2.15 10.94
CA GLY A 149 -4.47 2.99 10.68
C GLY A 149 -4.27 4.04 9.58
N ALA A 150 -3.05 4.56 9.41
CA ALA A 150 -2.72 5.49 8.33
C ALA A 150 -2.73 4.86 6.92
N ASN A 151 -2.60 3.53 6.83
CA ASN A 151 -2.65 2.78 5.57
C ASN A 151 -4.04 2.15 5.32
N ILE A 152 -5.02 2.49 6.15
CA ILE A 152 -6.42 2.07 5.99
C ILE A 152 -7.24 3.33 5.75
N LEU A 153 -7.91 3.41 4.61
CA LEU A 153 -8.79 4.52 4.25
C LEU A 153 -10.25 4.12 4.44
N VAL A 154 -11.14 5.09 4.64
CA VAL A 154 -12.59 4.83 4.76
C VAL A 154 -13.32 5.46 3.58
N ASP A 155 -14.08 4.65 2.85
CA ASP A 155 -14.84 5.14 1.70
C ASP A 155 -16.11 5.90 2.08
N ALA A 156 -16.79 6.46 1.08
CA ALA A 156 -18.01 7.26 1.29
C ALA A 156 -19.16 6.47 1.94
N ALA A 157 -19.13 5.13 1.83
CA ALA A 157 -20.12 4.24 2.43
C ALA A 157 -19.68 3.75 3.83
N GLY A 158 -18.55 4.25 4.35
CA GLY A 158 -18.04 3.88 5.67
C GLY A 158 -17.30 2.54 5.68
N ASN A 159 -16.91 1.99 4.53
CA ASN A 159 -16.17 0.73 4.47
C ASN A 159 -14.64 0.97 4.47
N PRO A 160 -13.87 0.11 5.13
CA PRO A 160 -12.42 0.23 5.17
C PRO A 160 -11.78 -0.29 3.87
N ARG A 161 -10.70 0.37 3.45
CA ARG A 161 -9.92 0.07 2.25
C ARG A 161 -8.43 0.08 2.63
N ILE A 162 -7.78 -1.08 2.59
CA ILE A 162 -6.33 -1.17 2.82
C ILE A 162 -5.59 -0.64 1.59
N GLY A 163 -4.62 0.25 1.81
CA GLY A 163 -3.76 0.82 0.78
C GLY A 163 -2.29 0.85 1.20
N ASP A 164 -1.46 1.49 0.38
CA ASP A 164 0.01 1.57 0.53
C ASP A 164 0.73 0.20 0.59
N PHE A 165 1.02 -0.33 -0.59
CA PHE A 165 1.68 -1.64 -0.74
C PHE A 165 3.20 -1.51 -0.91
N GLY A 166 3.80 -0.40 -0.47
CA GLY A 166 5.23 -0.12 -0.66
C GLY A 166 6.17 -1.13 -0.01
N LEU A 167 5.74 -1.78 1.07
CA LEU A 167 6.45 -2.86 1.76
C LEU A 167 5.85 -4.24 1.50
N ALA A 168 4.87 -4.35 0.60
CA ALA A 168 4.18 -5.60 0.35
C ALA A 168 5.09 -6.61 -0.35
N THR A 169 5.08 -7.84 0.13
CA THR A 169 5.88 -8.94 -0.41
C THR A 169 5.02 -10.15 -0.73
N ILE A 170 5.46 -10.96 -1.68
CA ILE A 170 4.78 -12.20 -2.04
C ILE A 170 5.47 -13.35 -1.30
N ALA A 171 4.74 -13.98 -0.38
CA ALA A 171 5.22 -15.13 0.39
C ALA A 171 5.65 -16.28 -0.55
N ARG A 172 6.75 -16.94 -0.18
CA ARG A 172 7.20 -18.17 -0.86
C ARG A 172 6.63 -19.40 -0.17
N ASP A 173 6.46 -20.49 -0.91
CA ASP A 173 6.40 -21.82 -0.30
C ASP A 173 7.70 -22.03 0.51
N SER A 174 7.56 -22.59 1.69
CA SER A 174 8.35 -22.50 2.92
C SER A 174 9.83 -22.96 2.93
N ASN A 175 10.55 -22.92 1.80
CA ASN A 175 11.92 -23.47 1.71
C ASN A 175 13.05 -22.47 1.40
N SER A 176 12.90 -21.17 1.70
CA SER A 176 14.05 -20.24 1.65
C SER A 176 14.40 -19.71 3.04
N LEU A 177 15.09 -20.54 3.83
CA LEU A 177 15.95 -20.05 4.89
C LEU A 177 17.13 -19.33 4.25
N SER A 178 17.20 -18.00 4.40
CA SER A 178 18.39 -17.11 4.27
C SER A 178 18.06 -15.78 3.59
N SER A 179 17.77 -14.76 4.39
CA SER A 179 18.39 -13.42 4.41
C SER A 179 17.62 -12.60 5.47
N THR A 180 18.34 -11.78 6.22
CA THR A 180 17.75 -10.65 6.95
C THR A 180 16.90 -9.83 5.96
N GLY A 181 15.75 -9.33 6.41
CA GLY A 181 14.87 -8.50 5.59
C GLY A 181 15.38 -7.07 5.58
N ASP A 182 15.09 -6.30 4.52
CA ASP A 182 15.23 -4.85 4.62
C ASP A 182 14.04 -4.33 5.44
N HIS A 183 14.27 -4.04 6.72
CA HIS A 183 13.26 -3.53 7.66
C HIS A 183 13.07 -2.01 7.59
N ARG A 184 13.79 -1.34 6.68
CA ARG A 184 13.71 0.11 6.50
C ARG A 184 12.33 0.52 6.03
N GLY A 185 11.75 1.50 6.72
CA GLY A 185 10.44 2.07 6.39
C GLY A 185 9.25 1.48 7.16
N THR A 186 9.45 0.47 7.99
CA THR A 186 8.39 -0.07 8.87
C THR A 186 8.05 0.92 9.98
N THR A 187 6.82 0.84 10.50
CA THR A 187 6.33 1.69 11.60
C THR A 187 6.46 0.96 12.95
N PRO A 188 7.46 1.26 13.81
CA PRO A 188 7.82 0.40 14.94
C PRO A 188 6.69 0.06 15.91
N ARG A 189 5.69 0.95 16.07
CA ARG A 189 4.52 0.72 16.92
C ARG A 189 3.62 -0.43 16.44
N PHE A 190 3.59 -0.69 15.14
CA PHE A 190 2.77 -1.74 14.52
C PHE A 190 3.60 -2.96 14.13
N THR A 191 4.93 -2.84 14.14
CA THR A 191 5.85 -3.90 13.73
C THR A 191 5.93 -5.01 14.77
N ALA A 192 5.74 -6.26 14.32
CA ALA A 192 5.83 -7.44 15.17
C ALA A 192 7.24 -7.60 15.79
N PRO A 193 7.34 -8.14 17.03
CA PRO A 193 8.59 -8.18 17.77
C PRO A 193 9.70 -9.00 17.08
N GLU A 194 9.36 -10.05 16.34
CA GLU A 194 10.29 -10.87 15.57
C GLU A 194 10.92 -10.12 14.39
N ILE A 195 10.22 -9.12 13.84
CA ILE A 195 10.70 -8.23 12.79
C ILE A 195 11.59 -7.15 13.37
N LEU A 196 11.19 -6.54 14.50
CA LEU A 196 11.99 -5.51 15.19
C LEU A 196 13.36 -6.04 15.65
N LYS A 197 13.42 -7.32 16.00
CA LYS A 197 14.66 -7.97 16.42
C LYS A 197 15.53 -8.46 15.24
N ASP A 198 15.10 -8.24 13.99
CA ASP A 198 15.76 -8.75 12.77
C ASP A 198 15.97 -10.28 12.82
N ILE A 199 15.03 -10.99 13.47
CA ILE A 199 15.07 -12.46 13.62
C ILE A 199 14.26 -13.12 12.49
N ALA A 200 13.30 -12.40 11.92
CA ALA A 200 12.40 -12.89 10.88
C ALA A 200 12.11 -11.84 9.81
N ARG A 201 11.68 -12.30 8.64
CA ARG A 201 11.09 -11.43 7.61
C ARG A 201 9.60 -11.26 7.86
N HIS A 202 9.02 -10.21 7.30
CA HIS A 202 7.57 -10.02 7.29
C HIS A 202 6.87 -11.30 6.81
N SER A 203 5.84 -11.68 7.53
CA SER A 203 5.03 -12.87 7.33
C SER A 203 3.55 -12.56 7.52
N LYS A 204 2.69 -13.53 7.23
CA LYS A 204 1.24 -13.41 7.47
C LYS A 204 0.98 -13.17 8.96
N GLU A 205 1.72 -13.86 9.83
CA GLU A 205 1.62 -13.74 11.28
C GLU A 205 2.04 -12.34 11.76
N SER A 206 3.09 -11.76 11.16
CA SER A 206 3.50 -10.39 11.48
C SER A 206 2.43 -9.35 11.07
N ASP A 207 1.70 -9.59 9.99
CA ASP A 207 0.55 -8.75 9.61
C ASP A 207 -0.62 -8.92 10.60
N ILE A 208 -0.84 -10.12 11.16
CA ILE A 208 -1.86 -10.34 12.20
C ILE A 208 -1.50 -9.58 13.48
N PHE A 209 -0.22 -9.54 13.86
CA PHE A 209 0.22 -8.70 14.97
C PHE A 209 -0.08 -7.22 14.68
N ALA A 210 0.28 -6.74 13.49
CA ALA A 210 0.02 -5.36 13.08
C ALA A 210 -1.49 -5.03 13.07
N PHE A 211 -2.33 -5.97 12.64
CA PHE A 211 -3.78 -5.85 12.75
C PHE A 211 -4.25 -5.74 14.21
N GLY A 212 -3.69 -6.53 15.12
CA GLY A 212 -3.94 -6.39 16.56
C GLY A 212 -3.59 -4.99 17.09
N MET A 213 -2.49 -4.40 16.59
CA MET A 213 -2.13 -3.02 16.92
C MET A 213 -3.10 -1.99 16.33
N VAL A 214 -3.66 -2.24 15.14
CA VAL A 214 -4.75 -1.42 14.57
C VAL A 214 -6.00 -1.50 15.45
N VAL A 215 -6.36 -2.69 15.94
CA VAL A 215 -7.51 -2.87 16.87
C VAL A 215 -7.33 -2.08 18.17
N ILE A 216 -6.08 -1.91 18.65
CA ILE A 216 -5.78 -1.10 19.84
C ILE A 216 -5.77 0.40 19.52
N GLU A 217 -5.41 0.79 18.30
CA GLU A 217 -5.36 2.19 17.88
C GLU A 217 -6.76 2.83 17.77
N VAL A 218 -7.75 2.04 17.37
CA VAL A 218 -9.14 2.47 17.14
C VAL A 218 -10.01 2.44 18.39
#